data_AF-R4WEE0-F1
#
_entry.id   AF-R4WEE0-F1
#
_cell.length_a   1.000
_cell.length_b   1.000
_cell.length_c   1.000
_cell.angle_alpha   90.00
_cell.angle_beta   90.00
_cell.angle_gamma   90.00
#
_symmetry.space_group_name_H-M   'P 1'
#
loop_
_entity.id
_entity.type
_entity.pdbx_description
1 polymer ?
#
loop_
_entity_poly.entity_id
_entity_poly.type
_entity_poly.pdbx_seq_one_letter_code
_entity_poly.pdbx_strand_id
1 'polypeptide(L)'
;MPWDMSVYIFLVLTILHLSNGEDILSRVRRQDSEPAKKEESFETELCKDKDAGEWFRLVAGEGDNCRDVIQCTSSGLQAIRCPAGLYFDIEKQTCDWKDAVKNCKLKNKERKAKPLLYTEEPLCQDGFLACGDGACIERGLFCNGEKDCTDGSDENTCDNDNDPNRAPPCDPSVCV
;
A
#
# COMPACT_ATOMS: atom_id res chain seq x y z
N MET A 1 69.35 -45.62 39.38
CA MET A 1 70.33 -44.92 38.52
C MET A 1 69.56 -43.84 37.76
N PRO A 2 70.16 -42.65 37.64
CA PRO A 2 69.53 -41.35 37.37
C PRO A 2 69.15 -41.24 35.88
N TRP A 3 68.51 -40.21 35.30
CA TRP A 3 68.72 -38.76 35.40
C TRP A 3 67.44 -37.96 35.08
N ASP A 4 67.19 -36.95 35.92
CA ASP A 4 66.56 -35.63 35.74
C ASP A 4 65.08 -35.38 35.35
N MET A 5 64.35 -34.92 36.38
CA MET A 5 63.09 -34.16 36.34
C MET A 5 63.34 -32.67 35.98
N SER A 6 63.36 -32.29 34.69
CA SER A 6 63.28 -30.84 34.37
C SER A 6 62.64 -30.42 33.05
N VAL A 7 62.21 -31.32 32.15
CA VAL A 7 61.51 -30.87 30.91
C VAL A 7 60.07 -31.40 30.78
N TYR A 8 59.59 -32.12 31.81
CA TYR A 8 58.16 -32.43 31.98
C TYR A 8 57.29 -31.17 32.23
N ILE A 9 57.89 -29.98 32.36
CA ILE A 9 57.22 -28.70 32.61
C ILE A 9 57.12 -27.82 31.36
N PHE A 10 57.82 -28.13 30.26
CA PHE A 10 57.64 -27.41 28.98
C PHE A 10 56.83 -28.21 27.95
N LEU A 11 55.66 -28.66 28.44
CA LEU A 11 54.39 -28.66 27.68
C LEU A 11 54.21 -29.86 26.75
N VAL A 12 53.56 -30.97 27.11
CA VAL A 12 52.16 -31.08 27.60
C VAL A 12 51.15 -30.20 26.82
N LEU A 13 51.52 -29.50 25.74
CA LEU A 13 50.57 -28.63 25.03
C LEU A 13 50.46 -28.79 23.51
N THR A 14 51.11 -29.77 22.85
CA THR A 14 50.79 -30.04 21.42
C THR A 14 51.03 -31.48 20.96
N ILE A 15 50.95 -32.49 21.83
CA ILE A 15 50.53 -33.84 21.40
C ILE A 15 49.03 -33.94 21.68
N LEU A 16 48.21 -33.34 20.83
CA LEU A 16 46.83 -33.78 20.60
C LEU A 16 46.50 -33.39 19.15
N HIS A 17 46.65 -34.40 18.29
CA HIS A 17 45.98 -34.54 16.99
C HIS A 17 46.47 -33.75 15.78
N LEU A 18 47.30 -34.44 14.98
CA LEU A 18 47.09 -34.46 13.54
C LEU A 18 45.66 -34.99 13.23
N SER A 19 44.82 -34.22 12.55
CA SER A 19 44.01 -34.70 11.42
C SER A 19 43.39 -33.54 10.65
N ASN A 20 43.55 -33.60 9.33
CA ASN A 20 43.00 -32.78 8.25
C ASN A 20 41.58 -32.19 8.46
N GLY A 21 41.38 -30.99 7.88
CA GLY A 21 40.07 -30.53 7.41
C GLY A 21 39.83 -29.03 7.55
N GLU A 22 39.76 -28.34 6.40
CA GLU A 22 38.93 -27.14 6.10
C GLU A 22 39.13 -25.86 6.93
N ASP A 23 39.55 -24.78 6.27
CA ASP A 23 38.69 -23.61 5.96
C ASP A 23 39.59 -22.42 5.56
N ILE A 24 39.78 -22.23 4.25
CA ILE A 24 40.42 -21.02 3.74
C ILE A 24 39.40 -19.89 3.92
N LEU A 25 39.66 -19.07 4.93
CA LEU A 25 39.00 -17.80 5.23
C LEU A 25 38.89 -16.91 3.98
N SER A 26 37.84 -17.12 3.19
CA SER A 26 37.34 -16.15 2.22
C SER A 26 36.29 -15.29 2.93
N ARG A 27 36.76 -14.32 3.71
CA ARG A 27 35.93 -13.18 4.10
C ARG A 27 35.56 -12.42 2.83
N VAL A 28 34.44 -12.78 2.23
CA VAL A 28 33.78 -11.96 1.21
C VAL A 28 33.32 -10.67 1.89
N ARG A 29 34.14 -9.62 1.74
CA ARG A 29 33.74 -8.24 2.04
C ARG A 29 32.65 -7.86 1.03
N ARG A 30 31.39 -7.85 1.45
CA ARG A 30 30.33 -7.21 0.67
C ARG A 30 30.44 -5.70 0.87
N GLN A 31 30.97 -5.05 -0.18
CA GLN A 31 30.76 -3.68 -0.64
C GLN A 31 31.26 -2.52 0.24
N ASP A 32 32.33 -1.89 -0.23
CA ASP A 32 32.61 -0.47 0.02
C ASP A 32 31.90 0.40 -1.04
N SER A 33 31.46 1.58 -0.60
CA SER A 33 31.15 2.81 -1.34
C SER A 33 29.83 2.93 -2.14
N GLU A 34 28.89 3.72 -1.59
CA GLU A 34 28.18 4.81 -2.30
C GLU A 34 27.66 5.83 -1.25
N PRO A 35 27.57 7.13 -1.58
CA PRO A 35 27.21 8.18 -0.63
C PRO A 35 25.73 8.05 -0.24
N ALA A 36 25.37 8.55 0.94
CA ALA A 36 24.00 8.65 1.45
C ALA A 36 23.08 9.50 0.54
N LYS A 37 22.67 8.97 -0.62
CA LYS A 37 21.81 9.61 -1.64
C LYS A 37 20.95 8.61 -2.44
N LYS A 38 20.37 7.58 -1.81
CA LYS A 38 19.49 6.60 -2.51
C LYS A 38 18.16 6.28 -1.83
N GLU A 39 17.95 6.67 -0.58
CA GLU A 39 16.67 6.41 0.09
C GLU A 39 15.60 7.44 -0.35
N GLU A 40 15.99 8.70 -0.54
CA GLU A 40 15.10 9.78 -1.01
C GLU A 40 14.53 9.54 -2.42
N SER A 41 15.24 8.81 -3.29
CA SER A 41 14.77 8.53 -4.65
C SER A 41 13.70 7.44 -4.73
N PHE A 42 13.74 6.44 -3.85
CA PHE A 42 12.83 5.29 -3.90
C PHE A 42 11.43 5.65 -3.41
N GLU A 43 11.34 6.37 -2.28
CA GLU A 43 10.05 6.83 -1.74
C GLU A 43 9.35 7.76 -2.72
N THR A 44 10.12 8.69 -3.32
CA THR A 44 9.60 9.61 -4.33
C THR A 44 9.07 8.86 -5.54
N GLU A 45 9.76 7.85 -6.04
CA GLU A 45 9.29 7.06 -7.18
C GLU A 45 8.04 6.23 -6.85
N LEU A 46 7.99 5.62 -5.66
CA LEU A 46 6.88 4.80 -5.22
C LEU A 46 5.59 5.63 -5.01
N CYS A 47 5.73 6.86 -4.54
CA CYS A 47 4.62 7.73 -4.17
C CYS A 47 4.11 8.66 -5.28
N LYS A 48 4.79 8.75 -6.43
CA LYS A 48 4.40 9.65 -7.55
C LYS A 48 2.95 9.49 -7.99
N ASP A 49 2.46 8.26 -8.06
CA ASP A 49 1.13 7.92 -8.56
C ASP A 49 0.20 7.40 -7.45
N LYS A 50 0.45 7.80 -6.20
CA LYS A 50 -0.35 7.39 -5.02
C LYS A 50 -1.02 8.60 -4.40
N ASP A 51 -2.30 8.45 -4.07
CA ASP A 51 -3.03 9.50 -3.38
C ASP A 51 -2.52 9.59 -1.94
N ALA A 52 -2.35 10.82 -1.45
CA ALA A 52 -2.07 11.06 -0.04
C ALA A 52 -3.24 10.53 0.79
N GLY A 53 -2.96 9.69 1.78
CA GLY A 53 -4.03 9.10 2.60
C GLY A 53 -4.30 7.63 2.35
N GLU A 54 -3.86 7.08 1.21
CA GLU A 54 -4.30 5.76 0.77
C GLU A 54 -3.28 4.64 1.05
N TRP A 55 -3.78 3.55 1.63
CA TRP A 55 -3.05 2.32 1.88
C TRP A 55 -3.03 1.42 0.65
N PHE A 56 -1.84 0.92 0.33
CA PHE A 56 -1.58 0.01 -0.79
C PHE A 56 -0.57 -1.09 -0.39
N ARG A 57 -0.47 -2.14 -1.21
CA ARG A 57 0.49 -3.22 -1.04
C ARG A 57 1.66 -3.08 -2.00
N LEU A 58 2.88 -3.29 -1.50
CA LEU A 58 4.06 -3.46 -2.34
C LEU A 58 4.00 -4.78 -3.13
N VAL A 59 3.58 -5.84 -2.47
CA VAL A 59 3.50 -7.20 -3.01
C VAL A 59 2.07 -7.70 -2.89
N ALA A 60 1.53 -8.25 -3.98
CA ALA A 60 0.18 -8.84 -3.97
C ALA A 60 0.19 -10.03 -3.00
N GLY A 61 -0.82 -10.10 -2.14
CA GLY A 61 -0.77 -10.98 -0.98
C GLY A 61 -1.24 -12.41 -1.25
N GLU A 62 -0.56 -13.37 -0.64
CA GLU A 62 -1.09 -14.68 -0.24
C GLU A 62 -0.75 -14.90 1.23
N GLY A 63 -1.62 -15.60 1.96
CA GLY A 63 -1.37 -15.90 3.37
C GLY A 63 -1.16 -14.64 4.22
N ASP A 64 -0.07 -14.60 4.98
CA ASP A 64 0.16 -13.56 6.00
C ASP A 64 0.54 -12.20 5.40
N ASN A 65 0.92 -12.15 4.12
CA ASN A 65 1.25 -10.92 3.37
C ASN A 65 0.01 -10.05 3.10
N CYS A 66 -1.18 -10.62 3.29
CA CYS A 66 -2.44 -9.91 3.13
C CYS A 66 -2.67 -8.83 4.20
N ARG A 67 -1.87 -8.86 5.26
CA ARG A 67 -1.99 -8.07 6.47
C ARG A 67 -1.18 -6.78 6.43
N ASP A 68 -0.15 -6.73 5.58
CA ASP A 68 0.78 -5.60 5.50
C ASP A 68 0.35 -4.63 4.41
N VAL A 69 0.30 -3.36 4.76
CA VAL A 69 0.06 -2.26 3.82
C VAL A 69 0.89 -1.06 4.19
N ILE A 70 1.12 -0.19 3.20
CA ILE A 70 1.86 1.05 3.35
C ILE A 70 1.09 2.22 2.74
N GLN A 71 1.39 3.42 3.19
CA GLN A 71 0.81 4.65 2.70
C GLN A 71 1.92 5.70 2.52
N CYS A 72 1.75 6.56 1.52
CA CYS A 72 2.56 7.75 1.33
C CYS A 72 2.05 8.91 2.21
N THR A 73 2.93 9.48 3.03
CA THR A 73 2.64 10.65 3.86
C THR A 73 3.66 11.76 3.58
N SER A 74 3.38 12.98 4.04
CA SER A 74 4.36 14.08 3.98
C SER A 74 5.64 13.82 4.78
N SER A 75 5.62 12.84 5.68
CA SER A 75 6.74 12.45 6.54
C SER A 75 7.46 11.19 6.03
N GLY A 76 7.16 10.74 4.81
CA GLY A 76 7.71 9.53 4.22
C GLY A 76 6.71 8.37 4.20
N LEU A 77 7.22 7.15 4.04
CA LEU A 77 6.40 5.93 4.00
C LEU A 77 5.98 5.50 5.41
N GLN A 78 4.67 5.29 5.59
CA GLN A 78 4.13 4.69 6.81
C GLN A 78 3.64 3.28 6.51
N ALA A 79 3.93 2.33 7.40
CA ALA A 79 3.51 0.94 7.28
C ALA A 79 2.64 0.51 8.45
N ILE A 80 1.64 -0.32 8.20
CA ILE A 80 0.85 -1.00 9.23
C ILE A 80 0.70 -2.48 8.90
N ARG A 81 0.52 -3.28 9.96
CA ARG A 81 0.17 -4.70 9.87
C ARG A 81 -1.14 -4.95 10.61
N CYS A 82 -2.12 -5.55 9.94
CA CYS A 82 -3.36 -5.94 10.57
C CYS A 82 -3.14 -6.94 11.73
N PRO A 83 -3.92 -6.84 12.82
CA PRO A 83 -3.91 -7.82 13.91
C PRO A 83 -4.11 -9.27 13.45
N ALA A 84 -3.81 -10.23 14.33
CA ALA A 84 -3.96 -11.65 13.98
C ALA A 84 -5.42 -11.99 13.67
N GLY A 85 -5.64 -12.73 12.57
CA GLY A 85 -6.97 -13.09 12.09
C GLY A 85 -7.64 -12.05 11.18
N LEU A 86 -7.04 -10.88 11.01
CA LEU A 86 -7.55 -9.82 10.12
C LEU A 86 -6.64 -9.64 8.91
N TYR A 87 -7.24 -9.45 7.74
CA TYR A 87 -6.58 -9.09 6.49
C TYR A 87 -6.96 -7.66 6.11
N PHE A 88 -6.10 -6.98 5.34
CA PHE A 88 -6.43 -5.63 4.89
C PHE A 88 -7.39 -5.69 3.69
N ASP A 89 -8.53 -5.02 3.78
CA ASP A 89 -9.43 -4.82 2.65
C ASP A 89 -9.01 -3.55 1.91
N ILE A 90 -8.52 -3.70 0.67
CA ILE A 90 -8.00 -2.58 -0.13
C ILE A 90 -9.09 -1.62 -0.57
N GLU A 91 -10.32 -2.09 -0.77
CA GLU A 91 -11.42 -1.23 -1.18
C GLU A 91 -11.94 -0.41 0.00
N LYS A 92 -12.09 -1.07 1.16
CA LYS A 92 -12.56 -0.44 2.41
C LYS A 92 -11.47 0.33 3.15
N GLN A 93 -10.20 0.15 2.78
CA GLN A 93 -9.05 0.79 3.40
C GLN A 93 -8.96 0.51 4.91
N THR A 94 -9.31 -0.71 5.32
CA THR A 94 -9.34 -1.12 6.73
C THR A 94 -9.00 -2.59 6.90
N CYS A 95 -8.59 -2.98 8.11
CA CYS A 95 -8.43 -4.38 8.47
C CYS A 95 -9.81 -5.01 8.72
N ASP A 96 -10.15 -6.04 7.95
CA ASP A 96 -11.39 -6.80 8.06
C ASP A 96 -11.08 -8.29 8.29
N TRP A 97 -12.08 -9.08 8.63
CA TRP A 97 -11.93 -10.51 8.89
C TRP A 97 -11.35 -11.23 7.68
N LYS A 98 -10.38 -12.12 7.91
CA LYS A 98 -9.69 -12.88 6.85
C LYS A 98 -10.63 -13.46 5.80
N ASP A 99 -11.78 -14.00 6.21
CA ASP A 99 -12.73 -14.66 5.31
C ASP A 99 -13.61 -13.67 4.53
N ALA A 100 -13.74 -12.43 5.01
CA ALA A 100 -14.48 -11.36 4.34
C ALA A 100 -13.63 -10.68 3.24
N VAL A 101 -12.31 -10.63 3.42
CA VAL A 101 -11.39 -9.99 2.46
C VAL A 101 -11.19 -10.86 1.22
N LYS A 102 -11.75 -10.43 0.09
CA LYS A 102 -11.59 -11.12 -1.22
C LYS A 102 -10.54 -10.46 -2.13
N ASN A 103 -10.15 -9.23 -1.81
CA ASN A 103 -9.24 -8.40 -2.62
C ASN A 103 -7.79 -8.45 -2.15
N CYS A 104 -7.36 -9.54 -1.52
CA CYS A 104 -5.98 -9.75 -1.05
C CYS A 104 -4.93 -9.64 -2.17
N LYS A 105 -5.35 -9.95 -3.40
CA LYS A 105 -4.54 -9.91 -4.62
C LYS A 105 -4.35 -8.51 -5.18
N LEU A 106 -5.22 -7.57 -4.81
CA LEU A 106 -5.12 -6.20 -5.28
C LEU A 106 -4.00 -5.48 -4.55
N LYS A 107 -3.19 -4.74 -5.29
CA LYS A 107 -2.15 -3.88 -4.72
C LYS A 107 -2.67 -2.49 -4.37
N ASN A 108 -3.57 -1.97 -5.18
CA ASN A 108 -4.10 -0.62 -5.07
C ASN A 108 -5.62 -0.68 -5.18
N LYS A 109 -6.30 0.34 -4.65
CA LYS A 109 -7.72 0.51 -4.89
C LYS A 109 -7.94 0.91 -6.34
N GLU A 110 -9.00 0.39 -6.95
CA GLU A 110 -9.41 0.83 -8.27
C GLU A 110 -9.87 2.30 -8.21
N ARG A 111 -9.30 3.13 -9.08
CA ARG A 111 -9.69 4.54 -9.23
C ARG A 111 -10.97 4.61 -10.06
N LYS A 112 -12.08 4.80 -9.37
CA LYS A 112 -13.36 5.10 -10.00
C LYS A 112 -13.33 6.50 -10.61
N ALA A 113 -13.69 6.62 -11.88
CA ALA A 113 -13.79 7.91 -12.55
C ALA A 113 -14.86 8.76 -11.85
N LYS A 114 -14.52 10.01 -11.56
CA LYS A 114 -15.47 10.97 -10.98
C LYS A 114 -16.05 11.84 -12.08
N PRO A 115 -17.31 12.28 -11.94
CA PRO A 115 -17.92 13.14 -12.93
C PRO A 115 -17.38 14.57 -12.83
N LEU A 116 -17.46 15.32 -13.93
CA LEU A 116 -16.94 16.68 -14.05
C LEU A 116 -18.03 17.71 -13.72
N LEU A 117 -18.60 17.61 -12.52
CA LEU A 117 -19.76 18.41 -12.11
C LEU A 117 -19.42 19.86 -11.72
N TYR A 118 -18.18 20.12 -11.29
CA TYR A 118 -17.72 21.42 -10.83
C TYR A 118 -16.46 21.84 -11.60
N THR A 119 -16.68 22.60 -12.67
CA THR A 119 -15.63 23.19 -13.52
C THR A 119 -15.79 24.71 -13.57
N GLU A 120 -14.70 25.43 -13.81
CA GLU A 120 -14.73 26.91 -13.92
C GLU A 120 -15.66 27.39 -15.05
N GLU A 121 -15.79 26.59 -16.11
CA GLU A 121 -16.73 26.82 -17.21
C GLU A 121 -17.70 25.62 -17.33
N PRO A 122 -19.01 25.84 -17.51
CA PRO A 122 -19.98 24.76 -17.64
C PRO A 122 -19.72 23.96 -18.93
N LEU A 123 -19.43 22.66 -18.78
CA LEU A 123 -19.14 21.76 -19.90
C LEU A 123 -20.40 21.35 -20.69
N CYS A 124 -21.53 21.23 -20.00
CA CYS A 124 -22.79 20.76 -20.55
C CYS A 124 -23.87 21.84 -20.49
N GLN A 125 -24.89 21.69 -21.33
CA GLN A 125 -26.08 22.56 -21.30
C GLN A 125 -26.91 22.31 -20.03
N ASP A 126 -27.78 23.25 -19.69
CA ASP A 126 -28.70 23.12 -18.56
C ASP A 126 -29.52 21.82 -18.66
N GLY A 127 -29.62 21.10 -17.54
CA GLY A 127 -30.29 19.80 -17.45
C GLY A 127 -29.42 18.59 -17.80
N PHE A 128 -28.21 18.82 -18.31
CA PHE A 128 -27.20 17.79 -18.56
C PHE A 128 -26.02 17.91 -17.60
N LEU A 129 -25.40 16.78 -17.28
CA LEU A 129 -24.23 16.70 -16.41
C LEU A 129 -23.10 15.97 -17.12
N ALA A 130 -21.87 16.39 -16.84
CA ALA A 130 -20.68 15.87 -17.47
C ALA A 130 -20.15 14.63 -16.75
N CYS A 131 -20.01 13.53 -17.49
CA CYS A 131 -19.23 12.35 -17.12
C CYS A 131 -17.74 12.71 -16.94
N GLY A 132 -16.96 11.81 -16.32
CA GLY A 132 -15.52 11.93 -16.14
C GLY A 132 -14.73 11.89 -17.46
N ASP A 133 -15.30 11.28 -18.50
CA ASP A 133 -14.79 11.29 -19.87
C ASP A 133 -15.21 12.54 -20.67
N GLY A 134 -16.02 13.42 -20.08
CA GLY A 134 -16.53 14.65 -20.70
C GLY A 134 -17.81 14.48 -21.51
N ALA A 135 -18.38 13.28 -21.60
CA ALA A 135 -19.70 13.10 -22.22
C ALA A 135 -20.80 13.79 -21.39
N CYS A 136 -21.80 14.36 -22.07
CA CYS A 136 -22.96 14.98 -21.41
C CYS A 136 -24.16 14.02 -21.47
N ILE A 137 -24.68 13.64 -20.31
CA ILE A 137 -25.92 12.84 -20.19
C ILE A 137 -26.96 13.59 -19.35
N GLU A 138 -28.22 13.16 -19.41
CA GLU A 138 -29.29 13.80 -18.66
C GLU A 138 -29.05 13.70 -17.16
N ARG A 139 -29.35 14.79 -16.43
CA ARG A 139 -29.17 14.83 -14.97
C ARG A 139 -29.83 13.66 -14.25
N GLY A 140 -31.01 13.22 -14.68
CA GLY A 140 -31.75 12.11 -14.07
C GLY A 140 -31.12 10.73 -14.27
N LEU A 141 -30.09 10.61 -15.12
CA LEU A 141 -29.34 9.38 -15.32
C LEU A 141 -28.19 9.21 -14.33
N PHE A 142 -27.83 10.27 -13.59
CA PHE A 142 -26.84 10.16 -12.52
C PHE A 142 -27.42 9.46 -11.29
N CYS A 143 -26.69 8.49 -10.74
CA CYS A 143 -27.05 7.74 -9.54
C CYS A 143 -28.39 6.99 -9.68
N ASN A 144 -28.66 6.47 -10.88
CA ASN A 144 -29.87 5.70 -11.17
C ASN A 144 -29.67 4.18 -11.01
N GLY A 145 -28.45 3.72 -10.73
CA GLY A 145 -28.08 2.32 -10.60
C GLY A 145 -27.68 1.62 -11.90
N GLU A 146 -27.70 2.34 -13.03
CA GLU A 146 -27.28 1.87 -14.35
C GLU A 146 -26.05 2.66 -14.83
N LYS A 147 -25.19 2.01 -15.61
CA LYS A 147 -24.01 2.66 -16.17
C LYS A 147 -24.37 3.31 -17.50
N ASP A 148 -24.58 4.61 -17.49
CA ASP A 148 -24.88 5.45 -18.66
C ASP A 148 -23.62 6.14 -19.20
N CYS A 149 -22.67 6.53 -18.35
CA CYS A 149 -21.37 7.04 -18.80
C CYS A 149 -20.45 5.89 -19.28
N THR A 150 -19.62 6.11 -20.30
CA THR A 150 -18.65 5.11 -20.79
C THR A 150 -17.64 4.72 -19.70
N ASP A 151 -17.23 5.69 -18.90
CA ASP A 151 -16.32 5.53 -17.76
C ASP A 151 -17.04 5.13 -16.44
N GLY A 152 -18.38 5.16 -16.43
CA GLY A 152 -19.23 4.83 -15.29
C GLY A 152 -19.18 5.85 -14.16
N SER A 153 -18.75 7.08 -14.46
CA SER A 153 -18.61 8.16 -13.48
C SER A 153 -19.92 8.67 -12.90
N ASP A 154 -21.02 8.49 -13.63
CA ASP A 154 -22.41 8.72 -13.21
C ASP A 154 -22.79 7.96 -11.93
N GLU A 155 -22.23 6.77 -11.72
CA GLU A 155 -22.56 5.89 -10.58
C GLU A 155 -21.47 5.87 -9.49
N ASN A 156 -20.41 6.65 -9.67
CA ASN A 156 -19.23 6.58 -8.79
C ASN A 156 -19.26 7.59 -7.64
N THR A 157 -20.21 8.53 -7.65
CA THR A 157 -20.29 9.64 -6.68
C THR A 157 -21.75 9.83 -6.20
N CYS A 158 -22.30 8.77 -5.60
CA CYS A 158 -23.72 8.67 -5.19
C CYS A 158 -23.90 8.60 -3.67
N ASP A 159 -23.01 9.24 -2.93
CA ASP A 159 -23.15 9.39 -1.49
C ASP A 159 -23.98 10.62 -1.13
N ASN A 160 -24.44 10.68 0.12
CA ASN A 160 -25.32 11.74 0.61
C ASN A 160 -24.76 13.15 0.43
N ASP A 161 -23.44 13.34 0.29
CA ASP A 161 -22.86 14.67 0.19
C ASP A 161 -22.50 15.06 -1.24
N ASN A 162 -22.24 14.09 -2.12
CA ASN A 162 -21.75 14.36 -3.48
C ASN A 162 -22.71 13.98 -4.62
N ASP A 163 -23.86 13.39 -4.32
CA ASP A 163 -24.89 13.07 -5.32
C ASP A 163 -25.48 14.35 -5.96
N PRO A 164 -25.41 14.52 -7.30
CA PRO A 164 -25.92 15.72 -7.99
C PRO A 164 -27.45 15.86 -8.01
N ASN A 165 -28.17 14.78 -7.69
CA ASN A 165 -29.62 14.64 -7.61
C ASN A 165 -30.13 14.59 -6.16
N ARG A 166 -29.24 14.75 -5.18
CA ARG A 166 -29.61 14.75 -3.76
C ARG A 166 -30.66 15.82 -3.45
N ALA A 167 -31.63 15.46 -2.63
CA ALA A 167 -32.53 16.43 -2.01
C ALA A 167 -31.74 17.51 -1.23
N PRO A 168 -32.21 18.76 -1.20
CA PRO A 168 -31.64 19.79 -0.34
C PRO A 168 -31.58 19.32 1.12
N PRO A 169 -30.61 19.82 1.91
CA PRO A 169 -30.55 19.55 3.35
C PRO A 169 -31.90 19.82 4.00
N CYS A 170 -32.38 18.89 4.83
CA CYS A 170 -33.62 19.08 5.56
C CYS A 170 -33.46 20.23 6.55
N ASP A 171 -34.36 21.20 6.52
CA ASP A 171 -34.47 22.23 7.54
C ASP A 171 -35.35 21.72 8.68
N PRO A 172 -34.80 21.40 9.87
CA PRO A 172 -35.58 20.87 10.98
C PRO A 172 -36.58 21.88 11.54
N SER A 173 -36.45 23.18 11.21
CA SER A 173 -37.41 24.21 11.62
C SER A 173 -38.69 24.20 10.78
N VAL A 174 -38.68 23.53 9.62
CA VAL A 174 -39.82 23.40 8.70
C VAL A 174 -40.55 22.07 8.89
N CYS A 175 -39.87 21.04 9.38
CA CYS A 175 -40.46 19.74 9.66
C CYS A 175 -41.12 19.74 11.05
N VAL A 176 -42.41 20.12 11.10
CA VAL A 176 -43.27 20.08 12.31
C VAL A 176 -43.96 18.74 12.44
#